data_AF-A0AAW8K672-F1
#
_entry.id   AF-A0AAW8K672-F1
#
_cell.length_a   1.000
_cell.length_b   1.000
_cell.length_c   1.000
_cell.angle_alpha   90.00
_cell.angle_beta   90.00
_cell.angle_gamma   90.00
#
_symmetry.space_group_name_H-M   'P 1'
#
loop_
_entity.id
_entity.type
_entity.pdbx_description
1 polymer ?
#
loop_
_entity_poly.entity_id
_entity_poly.type
_entity_poly.pdbx_seq_one_letter_code
_entity_poly.pdbx_strand_id
1 'polypeptide(L)' 'KHGSWLDIAEIELNVMTRQCLSRRISSIDVLRSELAAWEGERNNGKSKVNWQFTTKDARIKLISLYPEF' A
#
# COMPACT_ATOMS: atom_id res chain seq x y z
N LYS A 1 16.59 5.87 -7.66
CA LYS A 1 15.14 5.80 -7.38
C LYS A 1 14.89 4.41 -6.80
N HIS A 2 14.53 4.30 -5.53
CA HIS A 2 14.32 3.00 -4.89
C HIS A 2 12.96 2.46 -5.33
N GLY A 3 12.92 1.20 -5.79
CA GLY A 3 11.71 0.57 -6.30
C GLY A 3 10.73 0.23 -5.18
N SER A 4 10.01 1.22 -4.64
CA SER A 4 9.11 1.13 -3.48
C SER A 4 7.82 0.32 -3.71
N TRP A 5 7.80 -0.57 -4.71
CA TRP A 5 6.65 -1.43 -4.99
C TRP A 5 6.57 -2.66 -4.05
N LEU A 6 7.62 -2.87 -3.25
CA LEU A 6 7.73 -3.94 -2.27
C LEU A 6 7.37 -3.45 -0.86
N ASP A 7 7.18 -2.14 -0.69
CA ASP A 7 6.75 -1.60 0.58
C ASP A 7 5.24 -1.83 0.74
N ILE A 8 4.89 -2.69 1.68
CA ILE A 8 3.50 -3.01 1.98
C ILE A 8 2.73 -1.78 2.46
N ALA A 9 3.41 -0.82 3.10
CA ALA A 9 2.80 0.42 3.52
C ALA A 9 2.41 1.28 2.32
N GLU A 10 3.27 1.39 1.29
CA GLU A 10 2.91 2.13 0.07
C GLU A 10 1.79 1.46 -0.73
N ILE A 11 1.78 0.12 -0.80
CA ILE A 11 0.69 -0.63 -1.43
C ILE A 11 -0.63 -0.32 -0.72
N GLU A 12 -0.68 -0.46 0.60
CA GLU A 12 -1.90 -0.19 1.37
C GLU A 12 -2.31 1.29 1.30
N LEU A 13 -1.36 2.24 1.29
CA LEU A 13 -1.65 3.66 1.05
C LEU A 13 -2.31 3.91 -0.31
N ASN A 14 -1.85 3.24 -1.37
CA ASN A 14 -2.43 3.37 -2.71
C ASN A 14 -3.85 2.75 -2.77
N VAL A 15 -4.04 1.59 -2.14
CA VAL A 15 -5.37 0.96 -2.02
C VAL A 15 -6.33 1.86 -1.25
N MET A 16 -5.92 2.37 -0.08
CA MET A 16 -6.68 3.31 0.73
C MET A 16 -7.04 4.57 -0.06
N THR A 17 -6.09 5.12 -0.82
CA THR A 17 -6.33 6.31 -1.63
C THR A 17 -7.40 6.07 -2.69
N ARG A 18 -7.39 4.91 -3.35
CA ARG A 18 -8.36 4.56 -4.38
C ARG A 18 -9.74 4.22 -3.82
N GLN A 19 -9.79 3.51 -2.70
CA GLN A 19 -11.01 2.96 -2.13
C GLN A 19 -11.71 3.92 -1.18
N CYS A 20 -10.95 4.66 -0.36
CA CYS A 20 -11.49 5.54 0.68
C CYS A 20 -11.37 7.02 0.31
N LEU A 21 -10.25 7.43 -0.31
CA LEU A 21 -9.92 8.85 -0.49
C LEU A 21 -10.09 9.36 -1.93
N SER A 22 -10.79 8.63 -2.79
CA SER A 22 -11.04 9.02 -4.19
C SER A 22 -12.06 10.16 -4.35
N ARG A 23 -12.44 10.81 -3.23
CA ARG A 23 -13.37 11.94 -3.15
C ARG A 23 -12.87 12.98 -2.17
N ARG A 24 -13.37 14.21 -2.31
CA ARG A 24 -13.09 15.29 -1.36
C ARG A 24 -13.86 15.05 -0.06
N ILE A 25 -13.14 15.09 1.06
CA ILE A 25 -13.70 15.02 2.41
C ILE A 25 -13.52 16.39 3.05
N SER A 26 -14.62 16.98 3.52
CA SER A 26 -14.67 18.38 3.95
C SER A 26 -14.18 18.63 5.37
N SER A 27 -14.13 17.60 6.22
CA SER A 27 -13.70 17.69 7.61
C SER A 27 -12.75 16.56 7.98
N ILE A 28 -11.79 16.88 8.84
CA ILE A 28 -10.84 15.90 9.38
C ILE A 28 -11.52 14.83 10.24
N ASP A 29 -12.65 15.15 10.89
CA ASP A 29 -13.38 14.19 11.72
C ASP A 29 -14.10 13.15 10.85
N VAL A 30 -14.64 13.58 9.71
CA VAL A 30 -15.24 12.69 8.70
C VAL A 30 -14.15 11.81 8.10
N LEU A 31 -12.99 12.38 7.77
CA LEU A 31 -11.84 11.64 7.26
C LEU A 31 -11.41 10.54 8.22
N ARG A 32 -11.27 10.85 9.52
CA ARG A 32 -10.88 9.86 10.54
C ARG A 32 -11.90 8.72 10.66
N SER A 33 -13.18 9.07 10.65
CA SER A 33 -14.26 8.07 10.78
C SER A 33 -14.29 7.11 9.58
N GLU A 34 -14.09 7.64 8.37
CA GLU A 34 -14.02 6.82 7.15
C GLU A 34 -12.78 5.94 7.11
N LEU A 35 -11.63 6.47 7.52
CA LEU A 35 -10.39 5.70 7.61
C LEU A 35 -10.51 4.54 8.60
N ALA A 36 -11.11 4.78 9.78
CA ALA A 36 -11.33 3.73 10.78
C ALA A 36 -12.29 2.64 10.29
N ALA A 37 -13.37 3.04 9.58
CA ALA A 37 -14.31 2.09 8.98
C ALA A 37 -13.63 1.26 7.88
N TRP A 38 -12.89 1.91 6.98
CA TRP A 38 -12.15 1.25 5.91
C TRP A 38 -11.06 0.30 6.45
N GLU A 39 -10.32 0.72 7.47
CA GLU A 39 -9.33 -0.13 8.14
C GLU A 39 -9.98 -1.39 8.73
N GLY A 40 -11.13 -1.25 9.40
CA GLY A 40 -11.89 -2.37 9.94
C GLY A 40 -12.32 -3.36 8.86
N GLU A 41 -12.87 -2.86 7.75
CA GLU A 41 -13.26 -3.68 6.59
C GLU A 41 -12.04 -4.39 5.95
N ARG A 42 -10.94 -3.65 5.76
CA ARG A 42 -9.70 -4.17 5.17
C ARG A 42 -9.08 -5.28 6.01
N ASN A 43 -9.01 -5.08 7.33
CA ASN A 43 -8.51 -6.05 8.28
C ASN A 43 -9.39 -7.30 8.35
N ASN A 44 -10.71 -7.13 8.29
CA ASN A 44 -11.64 -8.26 8.25
C ASN A 44 -11.57 -9.05 6.94
N GLY A 45 -11.32 -8.36 5.82
CA GLY A 45 -11.14 -8.96 4.50
C GLY A 45 -9.89 -9.84 4.37
N LYS A 46 -8.99 -9.86 5.36
CA LYS A 46 -7.74 -10.66 5.40
C LYS A 46 -7.01 -10.68 4.05
N SER A 47 -6.99 -9.55 3.35
CA SER A 47 -6.39 -9.46 2.02
C SER A 47 -4.89 -9.63 2.15
N LYS A 48 -4.41 -10.84 1.93
CA LYS A 48 -2.99 -11.15 1.92
C LYS A 48 -2.39 -10.69 0.60
N VAL A 49 -1.31 -9.93 0.66
CA VAL A 49 -0.49 -9.67 -0.52
C VAL A 49 0.09 -11.00 -0.98
N ASN A 50 -0.28 -11.43 -2.19
CA ASN A 50 0.21 -12.66 -2.79
C ASN A 50 1.54 -12.38 -3.52
N TRP A 51 2.64 -12.47 -2.78
CA TRP A 51 3.98 -12.24 -3.32
C TRP A 51 4.36 -13.30 -4.34
N GLN A 52 4.61 -12.89 -5.58
CA GLN A 52 4.95 -13.78 -6.71
C GLN A 52 6.46 -14.03 -6.85
N PHE A 53 7.29 -13.39 -6.03
CA PHE A 53 8.74 -13.51 -6.06
C PHE A 53 9.29 -13.20 -4.68
N THR A 54 10.43 -13.80 -4.33
CA THR A 54 11.09 -13.51 -3.06
C THR A 54 11.78 -12.15 -3.11
N THR A 55 12.07 -11.55 -1.96
CA THR A 55 12.84 -10.29 -1.89
C THR A 55 14.19 -10.42 -2.59
N LYS A 56 14.81 -11.61 -2.57
CA LYS A 56 16.07 -11.91 -3.25
C LYS A 56 15.91 -11.90 -4.77
N ASP A 57 14.86 -12.54 -5.28
CA ASP A 57 14.56 -12.55 -6.72
C ASP A 57 14.19 -11.14 -7.23
N ALA A 58 13.52 -10.35 -6.41
CA ALA A 58 13.18 -8.97 -6.74
C ALA A 58 14.43 -8.11 -6.96
N ARG A 59 15.44 -8.23 -6.09
CA ARG A 59 16.70 -7.46 -6.18
C ARG A 59 17.48 -7.79 -7.44
N ILE A 60 17.46 -9.06 -7.85
CA ILE A 60 18.12 -9.50 -9.09
C ILE A 60 17.36 -8.96 -10.32
N LYS A 61 16.03 -9.11 -10.34
CA LYS A 61 15.21 -8.72 -11.49
C LYS A 61 15.07 -7.20 -11.65
N LEU A 62 15.17 -6.45 -10.55
CA LEU A 62 14.99 -4.99 -10.49
C LEU A 62 16.29 -4.26 -10.13
N ILE A 63 17.44 -4.78 -10.55
CA ILE A 63 18.76 -4.26 -10.17
C ILE A 63 18.95 -2.77 -10.50
N SER A 64 18.29 -2.27 -11.55
CA SER A 64 18.33 -0.84 -11.92
C SER A 64 17.61 0.08 -10.92
N LEU A 65 16.69 -0.46 -10.12
CA LEU A 65 15.97 0.26 -9.07
C LEU A 65 16.66 0.17 -7.70
N TYR A 66 17.66 -0.70 -7.56
CA TYR A 66 18.38 -0.95 -6.32
C TYR A 66 19.89 -1.02 -6.61
N PRO A 67 20.55 0.14 -6.80
CA PRO A 67 22.00 0.16 -6.91
C PRO A 67 22.62 -0.32 -5.59
N GLU A 68 23.49 -1.33 -5.67
CA GLU A 68 24.37 -1.68 -4.57
C GLU A 68 25.44 -0.58 -4.45
N PHE A 69 25.53 0.04 -3.28
CA PHE A 69 26.66 0.90 -2.92
C PHE A 69 27.87 0.04 -2.54
#